data_AF-A0AAE0CNN9-F1
#
_entry.id   AF-A0AAE0CNN9-F1
#
_cell.length_a   1.000
_cell.length_b   1.000
_cell.length_c   1.000
_cell.angle_alpha   90.00
_cell.angle_beta   90.00
_cell.angle_gamma   90.00
#
_symmetry.space_group_name_H-M   'P 1'
#
loop_
_entity.id
_entity.type
_entity.pdbx_description
1 polymer ?
#
loop_
_entity_poly.entity_id
_entity_poly.type
_entity_poly.pdbx_seq_one_letter_code
_entity_poly.pdbx_strand_id
1 'polypeptide(L)'
;MSVYAEVENDIHQRYFHGADEVSLEEMRVVVTVREFREAYDAVKLYLIYMLNWILMEVDERFKILVWQFRLVEDLDMFDVFPWGAHVRRHSIYSFKHALDGQRDGFERSQ
;
A
#
# COMPACT_ATOMS: atom_id res chain seq x y z
N MET A 1 10.47 -6.60 16.32
CA MET A 1 10.26 -5.14 16.11
C MET A 1 10.43 -4.86 14.63
N SER A 2 9.44 -4.22 14.01
CA SER A 2 9.50 -3.85 12.60
C SER A 2 10.56 -2.77 12.41
N VAL A 3 11.48 -2.93 11.44
CA VAL A 3 12.53 -1.95 11.12
C VAL A 3 11.95 -0.55 10.86
N TYR A 4 10.67 -0.47 10.48
CA TYR A 4 9.97 0.77 10.15
C TYR A 4 9.39 1.50 11.37
N ALA A 5 9.43 0.93 12.59
CA ALA A 5 8.74 1.49 13.75
C ALA A 5 9.28 2.87 14.21
N GLU A 6 10.52 3.19 13.87
CA GLU A 6 11.23 4.40 14.33
C GLU A 6 11.40 5.47 13.24
N VAL A 7 11.04 5.17 11.99
CA VAL A 7 11.10 6.15 10.89
C VAL A 7 9.98 7.18 11.06
N GLU A 8 10.30 8.45 10.80
CA GLU A 8 9.33 9.55 10.72
C GLU A 8 8.19 9.16 9.76
N ASN A 9 6.99 9.67 10.03
CA ASN A 9 5.79 9.29 9.28
C ASN A 9 5.03 10.55 8.90
N ASP A 10 5.78 11.52 8.40
CA ASP A 10 5.40 12.91 8.23
C ASP A 10 4.35 13.07 7.14
N ILE A 11 4.50 12.38 6.01
CA ILE A 11 3.50 12.41 4.94
C ILE A 11 2.17 11.79 5.40
N HIS A 12 2.21 10.75 6.23
CA HIS A 12 1.00 10.13 6.76
C HIS A 12 0.29 11.07 7.73
N GLN A 13 1.05 11.73 8.60
CA GLN A 13 0.50 12.74 9.51
C GLN A 13 -0.05 13.96 8.75
N ARG A 14 0.67 14.42 7.73
CA ARG A 14 0.37 15.66 7.00
C ARG A 14 -0.86 15.53 6.10
N TYR A 15 -1.00 14.41 5.41
CA TYR A 15 -2.06 14.23 4.40
C TYR A 15 -3.24 13.39 4.88
N PHE A 16 -3.04 12.55 5.91
CA PHE A 16 -4.06 11.64 6.43
C PHE A 16 -4.30 11.80 7.94
N HIS A 17 -3.72 12.83 8.57
CA HIS A 17 -3.88 13.10 10.01
C HIS A 17 -3.48 11.94 10.91
N GLY A 18 -2.59 11.07 10.43
CA GLY A 18 -2.15 9.89 11.15
C GLY A 18 -3.26 8.86 11.38
N ALA A 19 -4.28 8.83 10.52
CA ALA A 19 -5.36 7.85 10.59
C ALA A 19 -4.83 6.42 10.75
N ASP A 20 -5.50 5.61 11.57
CA ASP A 20 -5.07 4.22 11.79
C ASP A 20 -5.11 3.40 10.50
N GLU A 21 -5.97 3.79 9.56
CA GLU A 21 -6.20 3.11 8.30
C GLU A 21 -6.39 4.15 7.20
N VAL A 22 -5.74 3.92 6.07
CA VAL A 22 -5.89 4.73 4.85
C VAL A 22 -6.29 3.81 3.71
N SER A 23 -7.44 4.07 3.10
CA SER A 23 -7.89 3.34 1.92
C SER A 23 -7.18 3.81 0.65
N LEU A 24 -7.18 2.96 -0.37
CA LEU A 24 -6.64 3.34 -1.68
C LEU A 24 -7.50 4.42 -2.37
N GLU A 25 -8.80 4.46 -2.08
CA GLU A 25 -9.71 5.54 -2.51
C GLU A 25 -9.30 6.89 -1.90
N GLU A 26 -9.08 6.96 -0.59
CA GLU A 26 -8.62 8.20 0.07
C GLU A 26 -7.25 8.65 -0.48
N MET A 27 -6.33 7.70 -0.69
CA MET A 27 -5.05 7.98 -1.33
C MET A 27 -5.24 8.56 -2.73
N ARG A 28 -6.13 7.97 -3.55
CA ARG A 28 -6.45 8.46 -4.90
C ARG A 28 -6.95 9.90 -4.87
N VAL A 29 -7.85 10.23 -3.94
CA VAL A 29 -8.35 11.60 -3.76
C VAL A 29 -7.20 12.56 -3.42
N VAL A 30 -6.32 12.17 -2.49
CA VAL A 30 -5.17 13.01 -2.11
C VAL A 30 -4.25 13.26 -3.29
N VAL A 31 -3.88 12.22 -4.05
CA VAL A 31 -2.91 12.38 -5.15
C VAL A 31 -3.48 13.12 -6.36
N THR A 32 -4.80 13.16 -6.54
CA THR A 32 -5.44 13.80 -7.70
C THR A 32 -5.92 15.23 -7.45
N VAL A 33 -6.28 15.58 -6.22
CA VAL A 33 -7.00 16.83 -5.93
C VAL A 33 -6.13 17.87 -5.21
N ARG A 34 -5.05 17.47 -4.53
CA ARG A 34 -4.35 18.37 -3.59
C ARG A 34 -3.14 19.07 -4.21
N GLU A 35 -2.98 20.33 -3.79
CA GLU A 35 -1.68 21.01 -3.84
C GLU A 35 -0.78 20.43 -2.74
N PHE A 36 0.31 19.80 -3.15
CA PHE A 36 1.28 19.24 -2.22
C PHE A 36 2.09 20.35 -1.58
N ARG A 37 2.34 20.23 -0.27
CA ARG A 37 3.13 21.20 0.49
C ARG A 37 4.59 21.21 0.03
N GLU A 38 5.10 20.05 -0.36
CA GLU A 38 6.45 19.87 -0.89
C GLU A 38 6.40 19.06 -2.19
N ALA A 39 7.28 19.39 -3.14
CA ALA A 39 7.30 18.72 -4.44
C ALA A 39 7.59 17.21 -4.32
N TYR A 40 8.40 16.81 -3.34
CA TYR A 40 8.72 15.40 -3.09
C TYR A 40 7.58 14.61 -2.42
N ASP A 41 6.65 15.27 -1.72
CA ASP A 41 5.50 14.60 -1.13
C ASP A 41 4.62 13.96 -2.20
N ALA A 42 4.47 14.64 -3.35
CA ALA A 42 3.77 14.11 -4.50
C ALA A 42 4.40 12.78 -4.95
N VAL A 43 5.72 12.76 -5.11
CA VAL A 43 6.46 11.56 -5.54
C VAL A 43 6.24 10.42 -4.55
N LYS A 44 6.41 10.67 -3.25
CA LYS A 44 6.23 9.66 -2.19
C LYS A 44 4.82 9.06 -2.20
N LEU A 45 3.79 9.91 -2.29
CA LEU A 45 2.40 9.45 -2.30
C LEU A 45 2.04 8.71 -3.60
N TYR A 46 2.56 9.15 -4.75
CA TYR A 46 2.40 8.44 -6.01
C TYR A 46 3.10 7.07 -6.00
N LEU A 47 4.26 6.93 -5.38
CA LEU A 47 4.93 5.64 -5.21
C LEU A 47 4.07 4.66 -4.41
N ILE A 48 3.48 5.10 -3.29
CA ILE A 48 2.54 4.28 -2.50
C ILE A 48 1.31 3.92 -3.34
N TYR A 49 0.73 4.89 -4.04
CA TYR A 49 -0.46 4.65 -4.86
C TYR A 49 -0.19 3.62 -5.97
N MET A 50 0.90 3.79 -6.74
CA MET A 50 1.29 2.84 -7.79
C MET A 50 1.60 1.45 -7.23
N LEU A 51 2.27 1.38 -6.08
CA LEU A 51 2.56 0.10 -5.42
C LEU A 51 1.29 -0.69 -5.11
N ASN A 52 0.29 -0.04 -4.51
CA ASN A 52 -0.94 -0.75 -4.12
C ASN A 52 -1.86 -1.00 -5.32
N TRP A 53 -2.01 -0.01 -6.21
CA TRP A 53 -2.91 -0.11 -7.36
C TRP A 53 -2.37 -1.05 -8.44
N ILE A 54 -1.11 -0.89 -8.85
CA ILE A 54 -0.55 -1.61 -10.01
C ILE A 54 0.10 -2.92 -9.57
N LEU A 55 0.95 -2.87 -8.55
CA LEU A 55 1.81 -4.02 -8.21
C LEU A 55 1.12 -5.05 -7.33
N MET A 56 0.16 -4.61 -6.51
CA MET A 56 -0.54 -5.49 -5.57
C MET A 56 -1.98 -5.81 -6.03
N GLU A 57 -2.49 -5.12 -7.07
CA GLU A 57 -3.85 -5.27 -7.62
C GLU A 57 -4.93 -5.24 -6.53
N VAL A 58 -4.73 -4.32 -5.60
CA VAL A 58 -5.51 -4.24 -4.39
C VAL A 58 -6.82 -3.47 -4.66
N ASP A 59 -7.96 -4.04 -4.24
CA ASP A 59 -9.28 -3.38 -4.31
C ASP A 59 -9.24 -2.02 -3.60
N GLU A 60 -10.02 -1.04 -4.08
CA GLU A 60 -10.08 0.34 -3.58
C GLU A 60 -10.39 0.42 -2.06
N ARG A 61 -11.05 -0.61 -1.52
CA ARG A 61 -11.43 -0.74 -0.10
C ARG A 61 -10.32 -1.26 0.80
N PHE A 62 -9.23 -1.73 0.23
CA PHE A 62 -8.15 -2.30 1.01
C PHE A 62 -7.31 -1.20 1.65
N LYS A 63 -6.69 -1.56 2.77
CA LYS A 63 -5.98 -0.64 3.65
C LYS A 63 -4.52 -0.60 3.27
N ILE A 64 -4.01 0.59 2.96
CA ILE A 64 -2.59 0.84 2.80
C ILE A 64 -1.93 0.64 4.15
N LEU A 65 -0.89 -0.18 4.17
CA LEU A 65 -0.19 -0.50 5.40
C LEU A 65 0.71 0.69 5.81
N VAL A 66 0.62 1.11 7.07
CA VAL A 66 1.35 2.28 7.62
C VAL A 66 2.86 2.21 7.37
N TRP A 67 3.46 1.01 7.34
CA TRP A 67 4.89 0.86 7.06
C TRP A 67 5.30 1.34 5.66
N GLN A 68 4.38 1.37 4.69
CA GLN A 68 4.68 1.86 3.35
C GLN A 68 4.89 3.38 3.33
N PHE A 69 4.16 4.12 4.16
CA PHE A 69 4.38 5.56 4.35
C PHE A 69 5.77 5.81 4.93
N ARG A 70 6.15 5.08 5.98
CA ARG A 70 7.49 5.13 6.58
C ARG A 70 8.59 4.73 5.59
N LEU A 71 8.31 3.79 4.69
CA LEU A 71 9.30 3.36 3.70
C LEU A 71 9.60 4.45 2.68
N VAL A 72 8.60 5.21 2.20
CA VAL A 72 8.85 6.28 1.22
C VAL A 72 9.40 7.56 1.83
N GLU A 73 9.46 7.68 3.16
CA GLU A 73 10.14 8.80 3.81
C GLU A 73 11.66 8.75 3.57
N ASP A 74 12.19 7.53 3.47
CA ASP A 74 13.57 7.24 3.06
C ASP A 74 13.55 6.54 1.68
N LEU A 75 13.71 7.32 0.61
CA LEU A 75 13.68 6.79 -0.75
C LEU A 75 14.83 5.83 -1.05
N ASP A 76 15.98 5.97 -0.39
CA ASP A 76 17.08 5.01 -0.53
C ASP A 76 16.66 3.64 0.04
N MET A 77 15.94 3.65 1.18
CA MET A 77 15.35 2.45 1.75
C MET A 77 14.26 1.84 0.84
N PHE A 78 13.44 2.69 0.22
CA PHE A 78 12.43 2.26 -0.76
C PHE A 78 13.09 1.56 -1.96
N ASP A 79 14.20 2.10 -2.47
CA ASP A 79 14.88 1.58 -3.66
C ASP A 79 15.58 0.23 -3.42
N VAL A 80 16.12 0.01 -2.21
CA VAL A 80 16.76 -1.28 -1.85
C VAL A 80 15.75 -2.30 -1.30
N PHE A 81 14.48 -1.92 -1.11
CA PHE A 81 13.46 -2.82 -0.61
C PHE A 81 13.26 -4.00 -1.59
N PRO A 82 13.11 -5.25 -1.09
CA PRO A 82 13.03 -6.43 -1.95
C PRO A 82 11.64 -6.59 -2.61
N TRP A 83 11.23 -5.62 -3.43
CA TRP A 83 9.91 -5.55 -4.08
C TRP A 83 9.55 -6.84 -4.82
N GLY A 84 10.49 -7.43 -5.57
CA GLY A 84 10.23 -8.68 -6.29
C GLY A 84 9.84 -9.84 -5.37
N ALA A 85 10.52 -9.99 -4.23
CA ALA A 85 10.18 -11.03 -3.25
C ALA A 85 8.86 -10.73 -2.54
N HIS A 86 8.59 -9.45 -2.26
CA HIS A 86 7.36 -9.00 -1.62
C HIS A 86 6.13 -9.23 -2.51
N VAL A 87 6.17 -8.73 -3.75
CA VAL A 87 5.11 -8.90 -4.74
C VAL A 87 4.86 -10.38 -5.00
N ARG A 88 5.92 -11.18 -5.22
CA ARG A 88 5.77 -12.65 -5.40
C ARG A 88 5.03 -13.30 -4.23
N ARG A 89 5.36 -12.93 -2.99
CA ARG A 89 4.68 -13.46 -1.80
C ARG A 89 3.21 -13.04 -1.77
N HIS A 90 2.92 -11.79 -2.08
CA HIS A 90 1.57 -11.27 -2.16
C HIS A 90 0.74 -12.00 -3.22
N SER A 91 1.27 -12.13 -4.45
CA SER A 91 0.59 -12.86 -5.52
C SER A 91 0.30 -14.31 -5.15
N ILE A 92 1.25 -15.02 -4.54
CA ILE A 92 1.02 -16.41 -4.09
C ILE A 92 -0.12 -16.48 -3.05
N TYR A 93 -0.17 -15.53 -2.12
CA TYR A 93 -1.24 -15.46 -1.13
C TYR A 93 -2.59 -15.23 -1.80
N SER A 94 -2.69 -14.24 -2.70
CA SER A 94 -3.93 -13.93 -3.43
C SER A 94 -4.39 -15.11 -4.29
N PHE A 95 -3.47 -15.79 -4.98
CA PHE A 95 -3.79 -16.99 -5.76
C PHE A 95 -4.32 -18.13 -4.90
N LYS A 96 -3.70 -18.39 -3.74
CA LYS A 96 -4.20 -19.42 -2.82
C LYS A 96 -5.61 -19.10 -2.35
N HIS A 97 -5.84 -17.85 -1.94
CA HIS A 97 -7.15 -17.43 -1.48
C HIS A 97 -8.23 -17.51 -2.58
N ALA A 98 -7.87 -17.19 -3.83
CA ALA A 98 -8.78 -17.34 -4.97
C ALA A 98 -9.12 -18.82 -5.24
N LEU A 99 -8.15 -19.73 -5.13
CA LEU A 99 -8.37 -21.17 -5.31
C LEU A 99 -9.22 -21.77 -4.18
N ASP A 100 -8.98 -21.36 -2.94
CA ASP A 100 -9.78 -21.81 -1.79
C ASP A 100 -11.23 -21.30 -1.88
N GLY A 101 -11.43 -20.04 -2.30
CA GLY A 101 -12.77 -19.48 -2.54
C GLY A 101 -13.53 -20.17 -3.68
N GLN A 102 -12.84 -20.66 -4.71
CA GLN A 102 -13.46 -21.46 -5.78
C GLN A 102 -13.89 -22.85 -5.30
N ARG A 103 -13.10 -23.47 -4.41
CA ARG A 103 -13.42 -24.78 -3.83
C ARG A 103 -14.67 -24.70 -2.95
N ASP A 104 -14.79 -23.67 -2.12
CA ASP A 104 -15.98 -23.42 -1.30
C ASP A 104 -17.22 -23.11 -2.15
N GLY A 105 -17.06 -22.43 -3.29
CA GLY A 105 -18.16 -22.16 -4.22
C GLY A 105 -18.67 -23.40 -4.94
N PHE A 106 -17.78 -24.34 -5.27
CA PHE A 106 -18.12 -25.61 -5.91
C PHE A 106 -18.82 -26.57 -4.94
N GLU A 107 -18.38 -26.65 -3.68
CA GLU A 107 -19.00 -27.50 -2.66
C GLU A 107 -20.38 -27.00 -2.21
N ARG A 108 -20.69 -25.70 -2.35
CA ARG A 108 -22.02 -25.13 -2.04
C ARG A 108 -23.02 -25.16 -3.20
N SER A 109 -22.58 -25.56 -4.39
CA SER A 109 -23.42 -25.65 -5.60
C SER A 109 -23.74 -27.09 -6.03
N GLN A 110 -23.31 -28.08 -5.23
CA GLN A 110 -23.79 -29.48 -5.27
C GLN A 110 -24.82 -29.72 -4.17
#